data_AF-A0A218ZUJ6-F1
#
_entry.id   AF-A0A218ZUJ6-F1
#
_cell.length_a   1.000
_cell.length_b   1.000
_cell.length_c   1.000
_cell.angle_alpha   90.00
_cell.angle_beta   90.00
_cell.angle_gamma   90.00
#
_symmetry.space_group_name_H-M   'P 1'
#
loop_
_entity.id
_entity.type
_entity.pdbx_description
1 polymer ?
#
loop_
_entity_poly.entity_id
_entity_poly.type
_entity_poly.pdbx_seq_one_letter_code
_entity_poly.pdbx_strand_id
1 'polypeptide(L)' 'MAIAAIIRQLLDKLKLSLNEEKSRITTTREGFDFIDFHFFQRCITRKRKDVTICQAPKERSEELQGKGKTGTKQEESCHQ' A
#
# COMPACT_ATOMS: atom_id res chain seq x y z
N MET A 1 6.59 -7.20 23.43
CA MET A 1 6.88 -5.76 23.25
C MET A 1 6.30 -5.33 21.91
N ALA A 2 5.62 -4.18 21.84
CA ALA A 2 5.06 -3.67 20.59
C ALA A 2 6.19 -3.25 19.63
N ILE A 3 6.09 -3.61 18.34
CA ILE A 3 7.09 -3.32 17.31
C ILE A 3 7.43 -1.81 17.24
N ALA A 4 6.44 -0.95 17.43
CA ALA A 4 6.62 0.50 17.45
C ALA A 4 7.59 0.98 18.55
N ALA A 5 7.61 0.33 19.71
CA ALA A 5 8.53 0.68 20.80
C ALA A 5 9.98 0.32 20.46
N ILE A 6 10.20 -0.79 19.76
CA ILE A 6 11.53 -1.22 19.30
C ILE A 6 12.08 -0.23 18.28
N ILE A 7 11.24 0.22 17.35
CA ILE A 7 11.63 1.23 16.34
C ILE A 7 12.05 2.54 17.03
N ARG A 8 11.25 3.03 17.98
CA ARG A 8 11.59 4.26 18.73
C ARG A 8 12.94 4.13 19.46
N GLN A 9 13.19 3.02 20.16
CA GLN A 9 14.47 2.79 20.83
C GLN A 9 15.66 2.75 19.86
N LEU A 10 15.49 2.18 18.67
CA LEU A 10 16.54 2.15 17.65
C LEU A 10 16.84 3.56 17.12
N LEU A 11 15.80 4.36 16.86
CA LEU A 11 15.94 5.74 16.39
C LEU A 11 16.63 6.62 17.44
N ASP A 12 16.29 6.45 18.72
CA ASP A 12 16.92 7.21 19.81
C ASP A 12 18.43 6.97 19.87
N LYS A 13 18.88 5.72 19.70
CA LYS A 13 20.33 5.38 19.63
C LYS A 13 21.04 6.05 18.46
N LEU A 14 20.32 6.29 17.37
CA LEU A 14 20.82 6.95 16.17
C LEU A 14 20.64 8.48 16.21
N LYS A 15 20.07 9.04 17.29
CA LYS A 15 19.69 10.45 17.41
C LYS A 15 18.72 10.90 16.30
N LEU A 16 17.82 10.01 15.90
CA LEU A 16 16.79 10.26 14.91
C LEU A 16 15.42 10.33 15.60
N SER A 17 14.47 11.02 14.97
CA SER A 17 13.08 11.05 15.41
C SER A 17 12.16 10.82 14.22
N LEU A 18 10.98 10.25 14.48
CA LEU A 18 9.91 10.18 13.49
C LEU A 18 9.26 11.54 13.37
N ASN A 19 9.00 11.97 12.13
CA ASN A 19 8.17 13.14 11.90
C ASN A 19 6.70 12.73 12.07
N GLU A 20 6.03 13.25 13.10
CA GLU A 20 4.65 12.89 13.45
C GLU A 20 3.62 13.32 12.38
N GLU A 21 3.90 14.34 11.55
CA GLU A 21 3.04 14.74 10.43
C GLU A 21 3.13 13.74 9.27
N LYS A 22 4.33 13.19 9.01
CA LYS A 22 4.60 12.28 7.88
C LYS A 22 4.50 10.80 8.24
N SER A 23 4.41 10.48 9.52
CA SER A 23 4.41 9.10 10.01
C SER A 23 2.99 8.70 10.38
N ARG A 24 2.57 7.51 9.96
CA ARG A 24 1.28 6.94 10.32
C ARG A 24 1.42 5.43 10.54
N ILE A 25 0.80 4.93 11.61
CA ILE A 25 0.58 3.49 11.76
C ILE A 25 -0.66 3.15 10.94
N THR A 26 -0.54 2.19 10.04
CA THR A 26 -1.65 1.81 9.15
C THR A 26 -1.69 0.29 8.97
N THR A 27 -2.79 -0.19 8.41
CA THR A 27 -2.96 -1.62 8.07
C THR A 27 -2.94 -1.82 6.55
N THR A 28 -2.73 -3.06 6.12
CA THR A 28 -2.83 -3.42 4.70
C THR A 28 -4.22 -3.13 4.13
N ARG A 29 -5.28 -3.08 4.94
CA ARG A 29 -6.63 -2.74 4.49
C ARG A 29 -6.83 -1.26 4.22
N GLU A 30 -6.24 -0.41 5.05
CA GLU A 30 -6.24 1.06 4.88
C GLU A 30 -5.34 1.48 3.72
N GLY A 31 -4.25 0.74 3.52
CA GLY A 31 -3.29 0.95 2.45
C GLY A 31 -2.18 1.94 2.81
N PHE A 32 -1.09 1.85 2.05
CA PHE A 32 0.09 2.70 2.22
C PHE A 32 0.82 2.92 0.91
N ASP A 33 1.51 4.05 0.82
CA ASP A 33 2.35 4.39 -0.33
C ASP A 33 3.79 3.95 -0.08
N PHE A 34 4.40 3.34 -1.09
CA PHE A 34 5.80 2.96 -1.07
C PHE A 34 6.41 3.06 -2.46
N ILE A 35 7.42 3.92 -2.62
CA ILE A 35 8.12 4.17 -3.90
C ILE A 35 7.12 4.47 -5.03
N ASP A 36 6.25 5.46 -4.80
CA ASP A 36 5.19 5.90 -5.71
C ASP A 36 4.07 4.89 -5.98
N PHE A 37 4.11 3.68 -5.42
CA PHE A 37 3.02 2.71 -5.55
C PHE A 37 2.13 2.72 -4.32
N HIS A 38 0.81 2.70 -4.55
CA HIS A 38 -0.16 2.53 -3.50
C HIS A 38 -0.51 1.06 -3.32
N PHE A 39 -0.30 0.53 -2.12
CA PHE A 39 -0.57 -0.87 -1.76
C PHE A 39 -1.77 -0.95 -0.81
N PHE A 40 -2.71 -1.84 -1.11
CA PHE A 40 -3.83 -2.12 -0.21
C PHE A 40 -4.38 -3.53 -0.41
N GLN A 41 -5.08 -4.05 0.58
CA GLN A 41 -5.67 -5.38 0.56
C GLN A 41 -7.15 -5.29 0.26
N ARG A 42 -7.62 -6.12 -0.67
CA ARG A 42 -9.04 -6.24 -1.01
C ARG A 42 -9.45 -7.70 -1.09
N CYS A 43 -10.65 -8.01 -0.64
CA CYS A 43 -11.24 -9.32 -0.86
C CYS A 43 -11.76 -9.40 -2.30
N ILE A 44 -11.25 -10.36 -3.07
CA ILE A 44 -11.85 -10.71 -4.37
C ILE A 44 -12.97 -11.71 -4.12
N THR A 45 -14.21 -11.24 -4.25
CA THR A 45 -15.45 -12.02 -4.03
C THR A 45 -15.47 -13.31 -4.82
N ARG A 46 -15.04 -13.29 -6.10
CA ARG A 46 -14.99 -14.46 -6.97
C ARG A 46 -14.11 -15.60 -6.44
N LYS A 47 -13.05 -15.28 -5.69
CA LYS A 47 -12.09 -16.26 -5.16
C LYS A 47 -12.17 -16.38 -3.63
N ARG A 48 -13.06 -15.61 -2.97
CA ARG A 48 -13.17 -15.47 -1.50
C ARG A 48 -11.80 -15.39 -0.82
N LYS A 49 -10.89 -14.64 -1.42
CA LYS A 49 -9.50 -14.54 -0.98
C LYS A 49 -9.10 -13.08 -0.91
N ASP A 50 -8.44 -12.74 0.17
CA ASP A 50 -7.77 -11.46 0.32
C ASP A 50 -6.52 -11.42 -0.56
N VAL A 51 -6.43 -10.41 -1.40
CA VAL A 51 -5.27 -10.16 -2.26
C VAL A 51 -4.72 -8.77 -1.99
N THR A 52 -3.41 -8.61 -2.13
CA THR A 52 -2.76 -7.30 -2.15
C THR A 52 -2.80 -6.76 -3.58
N ILE A 53 -3.35 -5.57 -3.72
CA ILE A 53 -3.40 -4.80 -4.96
C ILE A 53 -2.30 -3.74 -4.88
N CYS A 54 -1.59 -3.54 -5.99
CA CYS A 54 -0.58 -2.51 -6.18
C CYS A 54 -1.05 -1.59 -7.31
N GLN A 55 -1.16 -0.29 -7.03
CA GLN A 55 -1.55 0.72 -8.00
C GLN A 55 -0.38 1.67 -8.27
N ALA A 56 0.00 1.77 -9.54
CA ALA A 56 0.96 2.76 -10.00
C ALA A 56 0.30 4.15 -10.12
N PRO A 57 1.08 5.24 -10.05
CA PRO A 57 0.59 6.57 -10.38
C PRO A 57 0.05 6.60 -11.82
N LYS A 58 -0.94 7.46 -12.08
CA LYS A 58 -1.58 7.57 -13.41
C LYS A 58 -0.56 7.75 -14.54
N GLU A 59 0.43 8.63 -14.33
CA GLU A 59 1.50 8.91 -15.29
C GLU A 59 2.33 7.66 -15.66
N ARG A 60 2.61 6.78 -14.69
CA ARG A 60 3.34 5.52 -14.91
C ARG A 60 2.43 4.39 -15.41
N SER A 61 1.12 4.49 -15.16
CA SER A 61 0.13 3.49 -15.59
C SER A 61 -0.07 3.47 -17.11
N GLU A 62 0.14 4.61 -17.79
CA GLU A 62 0.07 4.72 -19.25
C GLU A 62 1.30 4.09 -19.92
N GLU A 63 2.49 4.26 -19.33
CA GLU A 63 3.74 3.68 -19.82
C GLU A 63 3.78 2.15 -19.67
N LEU A 64 3.22 1.62 -18.57
CA LEU A 64 3.12 0.17 -18.32
C LEU A 64 2.08 -0.52 -19.20
N GLN A 65 1.03 0.18 -19.64
CA GLN A 65 0.00 -0.36 -20.54
C GLN A 65 0.52 -0.57 -21.98
N GLY A 66 1.59 0.12 -22.38
CA GLY A 66 2.27 -0.10 -23.67
C GLY A 66 3.04 -1.42 -23.77
N LYS A 67 3.31 -2.10 -22.64
CA LYS A 67 4.09 -3.34 -22.58
C LYS A 67 3.42 -4.41 -21.72
N GLY A 68 2.24 -4.88 -22.13
CA GLY A 68 1.71 -6.14 -21.62
C GLY A 68 0.21 -6.15 -21.44
N LYS A 69 -0.46 -6.90 -22.32
CA LYS A 69 -1.77 -7.50 -22.02
C LYS A 69 -1.61 -8.45 -20.82
N THR A 70 -1.68 -7.94 -19.61
CA THR A 70 -1.87 -8.74 -18.39
C THR A 70 -2.75 -7.97 -17.41
N GLY A 71 -4.06 -8.03 -17.67
CA GLY A 71 -5.07 -8.21 -16.63
C GLY A 71 -5.23 -7.10 -15.58
N THR A 72 -5.49 -5.86 -15.99
CA THR A 72 -6.17 -4.89 -15.12
C THR A 72 -7.58 -4.68 -15.66
N LYS A 73 -8.43 -5.70 -15.51
CA LYS A 73 -9.87 -5.48 -15.57
C LYS A 73 -10.25 -4.67 -14.34
N GLN A 74 -10.43 -3.37 -14.53
CA GLN A 74 -11.39 -2.60 -13.76
C GLN A 74 -12.75 -3.27 -13.95
N GLU A 75 -13.13 -4.15 -13.03
CA GLU A 75 -14.53 -4.57 -12.91
C GLU A 75 -15.14 -3.81 -11.73
N GLU A 76 -16.26 -3.19 -12.06
CA GLU A 76 -17.02 -2.22 -11.30
C GLU A 76 -17.55 -2.75 -9.97
N SER A 77 -17.87 -1.76 -9.12
CA SER A 77 -18.95 -1.75 -8.13
C SER A 77 -18.94 -2.79 -7.00
N CYS A 78 -18.85 -2.26 -5.77
CA CYS A 78 -19.75 -2.72 -4.73
C CYS A 78 -20.33 -1.47 -4.07
N HIS A 79 -21.54 -1.11 -4.49
CA HIS A 79 -22.45 -0.30 -3.69
C HIS A 79 -22.63 -0.95 -2.30
N GLN A 80 -22.68 -0.09 -1.28
CA GLN A 80 -23.31 -0.43 0.00
C GLN A 80 -24.81 -0.63 -0.18
#